data_AF-A0A449BI68-F1
#
_entry.id   AF-A0A449BI68-F1
#
_cell.length_a   1.000
_cell.length_b   1.000
_cell.length_c   1.000
_cell.angle_alpha   90.00
_cell.angle_beta   90.00
_cell.angle_gamma   90.00
#
_symmetry.space_group_name_H-M   'P 1'
#
loop_
_entity.id
_entity.type
_entity.pdbx_description
1 polymer ?
#
loop_
_entity_poly.entity_id
_entity_poly.type
_entity_poly.pdbx_seq_one_letter_code
_entity_poly.pdbx_strand_id
1 'polypeptide(L)'
;MKLLFKKASIIFVASALFFLVACTKNTENLAKVENVKVEEQKLVWDEVANADYYEVYISNVEGSPFKVEANEFALYEKIVAGVEYSIQVKALSNNEKFLASELSAEVKHLKYGQQKLASPVVTYAENKLSWEAVEGADSYLIEIGNYRINTKELSFEDDGARFKVEKVYEAKISAISAVNKELNSVATKIDYILHYRFVQAPVLSLEGSVITWEAVECATSYLVVVDDVEVEVKTLSIDLAVKFPKLKDGEYEVTVTAYNPAFVYNLDNAKATLTYVKQTVE
;
A
#
# COMPACT_ATOMS: atom_id res chain seq x y z
N MET A 1 -10.87 118.07 -38.48
CA MET A 1 -11.14 118.68 -37.17
C MET A 1 -10.72 117.68 -36.09
N LYS A 2 -9.73 118.05 -35.24
CA LYS A 2 -9.23 117.39 -34.00
C LYS A 2 -8.67 115.95 -34.13
N LEU A 3 -7.36 115.68 -33.92
CA LEU A 3 -6.62 115.49 -32.64
C LEU A 3 -7.27 114.37 -31.77
N LEU A 4 -6.65 113.28 -31.28
CA LEU A 4 -5.31 113.03 -30.71
C LEU A 4 -5.02 111.50 -30.54
N PHE A 5 -3.74 111.14 -30.66
CA PHE A 5 -2.91 110.13 -29.93
C PHE A 5 -3.52 109.00 -29.07
N LYS A 6 -3.01 107.76 -29.23
CA LYS A 6 -2.05 107.14 -28.27
C LYS A 6 -1.42 105.80 -28.72
N LYS A 7 -0.15 105.69 -28.33
CA LYS A 7 0.86 104.60 -28.36
C LYS A 7 0.30 103.20 -28.01
N ALA A 8 0.59 102.17 -28.81
CA ALA A 8 1.74 101.25 -28.76
C ALA A 8 1.53 100.03 -27.83
N SER A 9 1.58 98.83 -28.41
CA SER A 9 2.46 97.72 -28.00
C SER A 9 2.08 96.45 -28.75
N ILE A 10 3.08 95.92 -29.46
CA ILE A 10 3.07 94.67 -30.21
C ILE A 10 3.09 93.53 -29.20
N ILE A 11 2.12 92.61 -29.28
CA ILE A 11 2.22 91.29 -28.68
C ILE A 11 2.04 90.28 -29.80
N PHE A 12 3.15 89.63 -30.15
CA PHE A 12 3.20 88.52 -31.09
C PHE A 12 2.69 87.28 -30.36
N VAL A 13 1.44 86.89 -30.59
CA VAL A 13 0.91 85.62 -30.06
C VAL A 13 1.40 84.51 -30.98
N ALA A 14 2.52 83.90 -30.61
CA ALA A 14 2.97 82.65 -31.21
C ALA A 14 1.98 81.54 -30.81
N SER A 15 1.11 81.17 -31.74
CA SER A 15 0.29 79.95 -31.65
C SER A 15 1.21 78.74 -31.76
N ALA A 16 1.68 78.26 -30.61
CA ALA A 16 2.28 76.94 -30.51
C ALA A 16 1.14 75.92 -30.55
N LEU A 17 0.93 75.31 -31.71
CA LEU A 17 0.20 74.05 -31.83
C LEU A 17 0.94 73.01 -30.99
N PHE A 18 0.47 72.79 -29.76
CA PHE A 18 0.80 71.58 -29.00
C PHE A 18 0.03 70.43 -29.66
N PHE A 19 0.67 69.68 -30.55
CA PHE A 19 0.25 68.32 -30.84
C PHE A 19 0.51 67.49 -29.58
N LEU A 20 -0.50 67.36 -28.73
CA LEU A 20 -0.60 66.27 -27.78
C LEU A 20 -0.66 64.98 -28.60
N VAL A 21 0.50 64.37 -28.83
CA VAL A 21 0.56 62.96 -29.23
C VAL A 21 0.06 62.18 -28.02
N ALA A 22 -1.25 61.95 -27.97
CA ALA A 22 -1.79 60.91 -27.12
C ALA A 22 -1.15 59.59 -27.60
N CYS A 23 -0.20 59.08 -26.82
CA CYS A 23 0.33 57.74 -27.02
C CYS A 23 -0.78 56.75 -26.67
N THR A 24 -1.66 56.48 -27.63
CA THR A 24 -2.58 55.36 -27.55
C THR A 24 -1.74 54.10 -27.60
N LYS A 25 -1.37 53.54 -26.44
CA LYS A 25 -0.86 52.16 -26.37
C LYS A 25 -1.95 51.28 -26.97
N ASN A 26 -1.73 50.79 -28.19
CA ASN A 26 -2.63 49.84 -28.84
C ASN A 26 -2.46 48.50 -28.11
N THR A 27 -3.37 48.21 -27.19
CA THR A 27 -3.37 46.96 -26.43
C THR A 27 -4.31 45.97 -27.08
N GLU A 28 -3.85 44.75 -27.30
CA GLU A 28 -4.63 43.65 -27.89
C GLU A 28 -5.01 42.65 -26.80
N ASN A 29 -6.23 42.11 -26.84
CA ASN A 29 -6.61 41.02 -25.93
C ASN A 29 -6.00 39.70 -26.41
N LEU A 30 -5.47 38.90 -25.48
CA LEU A 30 -5.15 37.51 -25.77
C LEU A 30 -6.40 36.74 -26.21
N ALA A 31 -6.20 35.76 -27.08
CA ALA A 31 -7.28 34.86 -27.49
C ALA A 31 -7.83 34.11 -26.27
N LYS A 32 -9.13 33.82 -26.29
CA LYS A 32 -9.78 33.01 -25.26
C LYS A 32 -9.17 31.59 -25.29
N VAL A 33 -8.94 31.01 -24.11
CA VAL A 33 -8.47 29.62 -23.99
C VAL A 33 -9.59 28.68 -24.44
N GLU A 34 -9.27 27.79 -25.38
CA GLU A 34 -10.19 26.81 -25.98
C GLU A 34 -9.78 25.36 -25.68
N ASN A 35 -10.69 24.42 -25.97
CA ASN A 35 -10.48 22.97 -25.81
C ASN A 35 -10.01 22.54 -24.42
N VAL A 36 -10.44 23.26 -23.38
CA VAL A 36 -10.22 22.88 -21.99
C VAL A 36 -10.94 21.57 -21.70
N LYS A 37 -10.19 20.54 -21.31
CA LYS A 37 -10.70 19.20 -21.02
C LYS A 37 -9.83 18.50 -19.98
N VAL A 38 -10.35 17.43 -19.39
CA VAL A 38 -9.59 16.59 -18.46
C VAL A 38 -9.12 15.33 -19.19
N GLU A 39 -7.81 15.12 -19.23
CA GLU A 39 -7.15 13.94 -19.79
C GLU A 39 -6.15 13.40 -18.77
N GLU A 40 -6.16 12.10 -18.50
CA GLU A 40 -5.19 11.44 -17.60
C GLU A 40 -4.99 12.15 -16.24
N GLN A 41 -6.09 12.62 -15.62
CA GLN A 41 -6.09 13.37 -14.35
C GLN A 41 -5.41 14.76 -14.39
N LYS A 42 -5.13 15.27 -15.59
CA LYS A 42 -4.69 16.64 -15.83
C LYS A 42 -5.80 17.42 -16.52
N LEU A 43 -5.88 18.70 -16.24
CA LEU A 43 -6.56 19.66 -17.10
C LEU A 43 -5.59 20.01 -18.24
N VAL A 44 -6.04 19.93 -19.48
CA VAL A 44 -5.26 20.30 -20.67
C VAL A 44 -6.07 21.25 -21.54
N TRP A 45 -5.38 22.14 -22.25
CA TRP A 45 -5.99 23.13 -23.15
C TRP A 45 -5.05 23.52 -24.29
N ASP A 46 -5.59 24.23 -25.28
CA ASP A 46 -4.82 24.73 -26.41
C ASP A 46 -3.95 25.92 -26.01
N GLU A 47 -2.71 25.95 -26.52
CA GLU A 47 -1.78 27.06 -26.29
C GLU A 47 -2.31 28.38 -26.89
N VAL A 48 -2.28 29.44 -26.09
CA VAL A 48 -2.66 30.79 -26.52
C VAL A 48 -1.41 31.58 -26.93
N ALA A 49 -1.36 32.00 -28.19
CA ALA A 49 -0.25 32.79 -28.70
C ALA A 49 -0.04 34.10 -27.90
N ASN A 50 1.22 34.40 -27.57
CA ASN A 50 1.65 35.53 -26.74
C ASN A 50 1.24 35.46 -25.25
N ALA A 51 0.65 34.35 -24.80
CA ALA A 51 0.52 34.09 -23.37
C ALA A 51 1.86 33.65 -22.79
N ASP A 52 2.23 34.20 -21.63
CA ASP A 52 3.40 33.79 -20.88
C ASP A 52 3.04 32.79 -19.78
N TYR A 53 1.80 32.81 -19.31
CA TYR A 53 1.29 31.89 -18.30
C TYR A 53 -0.25 31.85 -18.30
N TYR A 54 -0.78 30.90 -17.53
CA TYR A 54 -2.20 30.69 -17.31
C TYR A 54 -2.52 30.75 -15.83
N GLU A 55 -3.76 31.14 -15.53
CA GLU A 55 -4.37 31.00 -14.21
C GLU A 55 -5.51 29.99 -14.29
N VAL A 56 -5.46 28.96 -13.45
CA VAL A 56 -6.47 27.91 -13.35
C VAL A 56 -7.35 28.20 -12.13
N TYR A 57 -8.63 28.46 -12.39
CA TYR A 57 -9.64 28.77 -11.39
C TYR A 57 -10.41 27.49 -11.08
N ILE A 58 -10.46 27.08 -9.81
CA ILE A 58 -11.18 25.89 -9.35
C ILE A 58 -12.10 26.29 -8.20
N SER A 59 -13.40 26.06 -8.35
CA SER A 59 -14.40 26.41 -7.32
C SER A 59 -14.13 25.70 -6.00
N ASN A 60 -14.29 26.39 -4.86
CA ASN A 60 -14.21 25.79 -3.52
C ASN A 60 -12.85 25.12 -3.19
N VAL A 61 -11.77 25.51 -3.87
CA VAL A 61 -10.40 25.07 -3.55
C VAL A 61 -9.60 26.24 -3.00
N GLU A 62 -9.04 26.07 -1.81
CA GLU A 62 -8.16 27.06 -1.19
C GLU A 62 -6.89 27.26 -2.05
N GLY A 63 -6.49 28.52 -2.24
CA GLY A 63 -5.34 28.88 -3.07
C GLY A 63 -5.62 29.02 -4.57
N SER A 64 -6.87 28.85 -5.01
CA SER A 64 -7.29 29.21 -6.37
C SER A 64 -7.36 30.74 -6.55
N PRO A 65 -6.92 31.31 -7.70
CA PRO A 65 -6.41 30.62 -8.88
C PRO A 65 -4.94 30.19 -8.76
N PHE A 66 -4.57 29.13 -9.48
CA PHE A 66 -3.20 28.62 -9.57
C PHE A 66 -2.51 29.12 -10.84
N LYS A 67 -1.33 29.73 -10.70
CA LYS A 67 -0.48 30.13 -11.83
C LYS A 67 0.31 28.94 -12.37
N VAL A 68 0.31 28.76 -13.69
CA VAL A 68 1.08 27.73 -14.40
C VAL A 68 1.61 28.25 -15.73
N GLU A 69 2.83 27.90 -16.10
CA GLU A 69 3.48 28.35 -17.36
C GLU A 69 3.22 27.40 -18.54
N ALA A 70 2.85 26.15 -18.26
CA ALA A 70 2.46 25.16 -19.25
C ALA A 70 0.95 25.20 -19.54
N ASN A 71 0.54 24.61 -20.67
CA ASN A 71 -0.86 24.41 -21.07
C ASN A 71 -1.50 23.14 -20.46
N GLU A 72 -1.00 22.71 -19.31
CA GLU A 72 -1.55 21.60 -18.52
C GLU A 72 -1.49 21.89 -17.02
N PHE A 73 -2.39 21.28 -16.24
CA PHE A 73 -2.44 21.42 -14.78
C PHE A 73 -2.85 20.12 -14.10
N ALA A 74 -2.07 19.68 -13.10
CA ALA A 74 -2.36 18.49 -12.31
C ALA A 74 -3.56 18.72 -11.36
N LEU A 75 -4.72 18.15 -11.69
CA LEU A 75 -5.93 18.31 -10.87
C LEU A 75 -5.93 17.43 -9.63
N TYR A 76 -5.33 16.24 -9.71
CA TYR A 76 -5.47 15.19 -8.70
C TYR A 76 -5.01 15.60 -7.29
N GLU A 77 -4.07 16.55 -7.17
CA GLU A 77 -3.57 17.08 -5.90
C GLU A 77 -4.47 18.15 -5.28
N LYS A 78 -5.36 18.75 -6.07
CA LYS A 78 -6.15 19.91 -5.66
C LYS A 78 -7.63 19.59 -5.42
N ILE A 79 -8.12 18.48 -5.97
CA ILE A 79 -9.54 18.10 -5.91
C ILE A 79 -9.78 16.77 -5.20
N VAL A 80 -10.91 16.67 -4.50
CA VAL A 80 -11.31 15.50 -3.72
C VAL A 80 -12.38 14.69 -4.46
N ALA A 81 -12.35 13.37 -4.28
CA ALA A 81 -13.35 12.49 -4.89
C ALA A 81 -14.76 12.78 -4.36
N GLY A 82 -15.77 12.68 -5.22
CA GLY A 82 -17.17 12.87 -4.85
C GLY A 82 -17.63 14.35 -4.74
N VAL A 83 -16.76 15.31 -5.06
CA VAL A 83 -17.09 16.74 -5.14
C VAL A 83 -17.02 17.20 -6.60
N GLU A 84 -18.09 17.83 -7.10
CA GLU A 84 -18.09 18.45 -8.43
C GLU A 84 -17.45 19.84 -8.34
N TYR A 85 -16.49 20.09 -9.22
CA TYR A 85 -15.78 21.35 -9.34
C TYR A 85 -16.10 22.02 -10.66
N SER A 86 -16.25 23.34 -10.63
CA SER A 86 -16.22 24.20 -11.81
C SER A 86 -14.80 24.69 -12.04
N ILE A 87 -14.29 24.50 -13.26
CA ILE A 87 -12.92 24.83 -13.65
C ILE A 87 -12.92 25.76 -14.85
N GLN A 88 -12.12 26.83 -14.78
CA GLN A 88 -11.90 27.77 -15.89
C GLN A 88 -10.42 28.15 -15.98
N VAL A 89 -9.97 28.49 -17.18
CA VAL A 89 -8.58 28.90 -17.45
C VAL A 89 -8.57 30.29 -18.07
N LYS A 90 -7.62 31.13 -17.64
CA LYS A 90 -7.34 32.45 -18.21
C LYS A 90 -5.90 32.52 -18.68
N ALA A 91 -5.65 33.07 -19.87
CA ALA A 91 -4.31 33.33 -20.38
C ALA A 91 -3.86 34.75 -20.03
N LEU A 92 -2.59 34.91 -19.65
CA LEU A 92 -1.99 36.19 -19.26
C LEU A 92 -0.61 36.35 -19.91
N SER A 93 -0.23 37.61 -20.14
CA SER A 93 1.10 37.97 -20.64
C SER A 93 1.77 38.95 -19.68
N ASN A 94 3.09 38.84 -19.57
CA ASN A 94 3.96 39.81 -18.91
C ASN A 94 4.23 41.04 -19.80
N ASN A 95 3.82 41.01 -21.07
CA ASN A 95 4.00 42.10 -22.02
C ASN A 95 2.81 43.06 -21.95
N GLU A 96 3.07 44.33 -21.61
CA GLU A 96 2.05 45.38 -21.48
C GLU A 96 1.23 45.66 -22.76
N LYS A 97 1.65 45.12 -23.92
CA LYS A 97 0.87 45.20 -25.17
C LYS A 97 -0.33 44.26 -25.19
N PHE A 98 -0.32 43.21 -24.37
CA PHE A 98 -1.37 42.21 -24.36
C PHE A 98 -2.15 42.24 -23.04
N LEU A 99 -3.46 42.39 -23.15
CA LEU A 99 -4.37 42.25 -22.03
C LEU A 99 -4.73 40.77 -21.85
N ALA A 100 -5.04 40.38 -20.61
CA ALA A 100 -5.45 39.02 -20.29
C ALA A 100 -6.68 38.58 -21.12
N SER A 101 -6.78 37.29 -21.38
CA SER A 101 -7.92 36.73 -22.09
C SER A 101 -9.20 36.80 -21.24
N GLU A 102 -10.35 36.65 -21.88
CA GLU A 102 -11.57 36.22 -21.19
C GLU A 102 -11.35 34.82 -20.56
N LEU A 103 -12.15 34.50 -19.54
CA LEU A 103 -12.17 33.14 -18.98
C LEU A 103 -12.63 32.14 -20.05
N SER A 104 -12.04 30.94 -20.04
CA SER A 104 -12.47 29.81 -20.87
C SER A 104 -13.95 29.46 -20.63
N ALA A 105 -14.50 28.60 -21.50
CA ALA A 105 -15.73 27.90 -21.14
C ALA A 105 -15.53 27.15 -19.81
N GLU A 106 -16.58 27.09 -19.00
CA GLU A 106 -16.57 26.34 -17.74
C GLU A 106 -16.54 24.84 -18.04
N VAL A 107 -15.56 24.16 -17.46
CA VAL A 107 -15.50 22.70 -17.43
C VAL A 107 -15.95 22.25 -16.05
N LYS A 108 -17.04 21.51 -16.00
CA LYS A 108 -17.45 20.81 -14.78
C LYS A 108 -16.72 19.48 -14.70
N HIS A 109 -16.07 19.24 -13.58
CA HIS A 109 -15.35 18.00 -13.34
C HIS A 109 -15.64 17.45 -11.96
N LEU A 110 -16.15 16.23 -11.93
CA LEU A 110 -16.28 15.42 -10.73
C LEU A 110 -15.17 14.38 -10.74
N LYS A 111 -14.28 14.43 -9.76
CA LYS A 111 -13.35 13.32 -9.51
C LYS A 111 -14.19 12.15 -9.01
N TYR A 112 -14.41 11.16 -9.85
CA TYR A 112 -15.06 9.92 -9.42
C TYR A 112 -14.14 9.22 -8.42
N GLY A 113 -14.72 8.80 -7.29
CA GLY A 113 -14.06 7.81 -6.44
C GLY A 113 -13.84 6.57 -7.29
N GLN A 114 -12.59 6.19 -7.48
CA GLN A 114 -12.22 5.03 -8.27
C GLN A 114 -12.98 3.80 -7.76
N GLN A 115 -13.43 2.94 -8.67
CA GLN A 115 -14.23 1.74 -8.36
C GLN A 115 -13.69 1.04 -7.11
N LYS A 116 -14.57 0.71 -6.16
CA LYS A 116 -14.15 -0.02 -4.96
C LYS A 116 -13.85 -1.46 -5.32
N LEU A 117 -12.68 -1.96 -4.91
CA LEU A 117 -12.31 -3.36 -5.09
C LEU A 117 -13.35 -4.27 -4.43
N ALA A 118 -13.61 -5.41 -5.06
CA ALA A 118 -14.42 -6.45 -4.47
C ALA A 118 -13.76 -6.99 -3.19
N SER A 119 -14.58 -7.37 -2.21
CA SER A 119 -14.05 -8.05 -1.02
C SER A 119 -13.48 -9.42 -1.40
N PRO A 120 -12.30 -9.82 -0.89
CA PRO A 120 -11.76 -11.15 -1.12
C PRO A 120 -12.71 -12.23 -0.63
N VAL A 121 -12.87 -13.31 -1.40
CA VAL A 121 -13.55 -14.52 -0.91
C VAL A 121 -12.50 -15.36 -0.19
N VAL A 122 -12.59 -15.40 1.14
CA VAL A 122 -11.58 -16.03 2.00
C VAL A 122 -12.07 -17.39 2.48
N THR A 123 -11.18 -18.36 2.46
CA THR A 123 -11.36 -19.71 2.99
C THR A 123 -10.30 -20.00 4.06
N TYR A 124 -10.62 -20.91 4.96
CA TYR A 124 -9.72 -21.39 6.00
C TYR A 124 -9.74 -22.92 6.00
N ALA A 125 -8.56 -23.54 5.88
CA ALA A 125 -8.37 -24.99 5.98
C ALA A 125 -6.94 -25.28 6.45
N GLU A 126 -6.78 -26.30 7.30
CA GLU A 126 -5.45 -26.81 7.72
C GLU A 126 -4.46 -25.71 8.16
N ASN A 127 -4.86 -24.83 9.08
CA ASN A 127 -4.08 -23.67 9.56
C ASN A 127 -3.75 -22.59 8.52
N LYS A 128 -4.36 -22.64 7.33
CA LYS A 128 -4.07 -21.75 6.22
C LYS A 128 -5.29 -20.96 5.79
N LEU A 129 -5.13 -19.64 5.70
CA LEU A 129 -6.06 -18.74 5.03
C LEU A 129 -5.72 -18.68 3.55
N SER A 130 -6.71 -18.79 2.67
CA SER A 130 -6.52 -18.67 1.21
C SER A 130 -7.65 -17.86 0.58
N TRP A 131 -7.33 -17.08 -0.45
CA TRP A 131 -8.30 -16.27 -1.19
C TRP A 131 -7.94 -16.18 -2.67
N GLU A 132 -8.93 -15.88 -3.48
CA GLU A 132 -8.74 -15.67 -4.92
C GLU A 132 -8.21 -14.27 -5.24
N ALA A 133 -7.55 -14.16 -6.39
CA ALA A 133 -7.13 -12.87 -6.94
C ALA A 133 -8.33 -11.93 -7.11
N VAL A 134 -8.24 -10.72 -6.56
CA VAL A 134 -9.26 -9.67 -6.72
C VAL A 134 -8.80 -8.79 -7.86
N GLU A 135 -9.63 -8.67 -8.90
CA GLU A 135 -9.33 -7.83 -10.05
C GLU A 135 -9.07 -6.38 -9.60
N GLY A 136 -7.95 -5.81 -10.05
CA GLY A 136 -7.51 -4.47 -9.68
C GLY A 136 -6.71 -4.39 -8.38
N ALA A 137 -6.62 -5.45 -7.57
CA ALA A 137 -5.81 -5.45 -6.36
C ALA A 137 -4.31 -5.55 -6.66
N ASP A 138 -3.52 -4.73 -5.97
CA ASP A 138 -2.05 -4.72 -6.03
C ASP A 138 -1.42 -5.52 -4.89
N SER A 139 -2.12 -5.64 -3.75
CA SER A 139 -1.72 -6.46 -2.60
C SER A 139 -2.93 -6.76 -1.69
N TYR A 140 -2.66 -7.44 -0.58
CA TYR A 140 -3.64 -7.81 0.44
C TYR A 140 -3.14 -7.44 1.83
N LEU A 141 -4.01 -6.81 2.61
CA LEU A 141 -3.78 -6.55 4.02
C LEU A 141 -4.51 -7.59 4.86
N ILE A 142 -3.74 -8.31 5.69
CA ILE A 142 -4.23 -9.27 6.66
C ILE A 142 -4.08 -8.64 8.05
N GLU A 143 -5.17 -8.59 8.82
CA GLU A 143 -5.16 -8.18 10.21
C GLU A 143 -5.69 -9.30 11.09
N ILE A 144 -4.88 -9.78 12.05
CA ILE A 144 -5.28 -10.80 13.03
C ILE A 144 -4.79 -10.35 14.40
N GLY A 145 -5.74 -9.97 15.28
CA GLY A 145 -5.39 -9.33 16.56
C GLY A 145 -4.61 -8.04 16.35
N ASN A 146 -3.37 -7.99 16.87
CA ASN A 146 -2.48 -6.83 16.73
C ASN A 146 -1.53 -6.92 15.53
N TYR A 147 -1.54 -8.03 14.80
CA TYR A 147 -0.65 -8.24 13.66
C TYR A 147 -1.29 -7.68 12.40
N ARG A 148 -0.48 -6.97 11.61
CA ARG A 148 -0.83 -6.43 10.30
C ARG A 148 0.23 -6.85 9.30
N ILE A 149 -0.20 -7.52 8.23
CA ILE A 149 0.70 -8.08 7.22
C ILE A 149 0.19 -7.64 5.85
N ASN A 150 1.02 -6.94 5.10
CA ASN A 150 0.75 -6.65 3.70
C ASN A 150 1.50 -7.66 2.83
N THR A 151 0.80 -8.35 1.93
CA THR A 151 1.39 -9.40 1.09
C THR A 151 0.82 -9.35 -0.33
N LYS A 152 1.57 -9.88 -1.29
CA LYS A 152 1.08 -10.16 -2.65
C LYS A 152 0.67 -11.62 -2.84
N GLU A 153 0.99 -12.46 -1.85
CA GLU A 153 0.57 -13.85 -1.84
C GLU A 153 -0.94 -13.97 -1.72
N LEU A 154 -1.48 -15.09 -2.21
CA LEU A 154 -2.91 -15.42 -2.15
C LEU A 154 -3.26 -16.35 -0.98
N SER A 155 -2.31 -16.51 -0.05
CA SER A 155 -2.52 -17.29 1.16
C SER A 155 -1.65 -16.79 2.30
N PHE A 156 -2.07 -17.15 3.51
CA PHE A 156 -1.35 -16.86 4.74
C PHE A 156 -1.40 -18.07 5.66
N GLU A 157 -0.25 -18.41 6.20
CA GLU A 157 -0.05 -19.49 7.16
C GLU A 157 0.95 -19.00 8.21
N ASP A 158 0.62 -19.18 9.49
CA ASP A 158 1.53 -18.83 10.57
C ASP A 158 2.47 -19.99 10.89
N ASP A 159 3.73 -19.67 11.17
CA ASP A 159 4.75 -20.60 11.70
C ASP A 159 4.57 -20.86 13.21
N GLY A 160 3.48 -20.36 13.79
CA GLY A 160 3.17 -20.46 15.19
C GLY A 160 3.92 -19.47 16.09
N ALA A 161 4.77 -18.60 15.55
CA ALA A 161 5.43 -17.58 16.36
C ALA A 161 4.48 -16.46 16.80
N ARG A 162 3.36 -16.24 16.09
CA ARG A 162 2.50 -15.06 16.30
C ARG A 162 1.25 -15.35 17.11
N PHE A 163 0.69 -16.55 16.96
CA PHE A 163 -0.61 -16.89 17.52
C PHE A 163 -0.54 -18.05 18.51
N LYS A 164 -1.38 -17.99 19.54
CA LYS A 164 -1.56 -19.09 20.48
C LYS A 164 -2.41 -20.17 19.80
N VAL A 165 -1.93 -21.40 19.84
CA VAL A 165 -2.65 -22.59 19.42
C VAL A 165 -3.99 -22.76 20.12
N GLU A 166 -4.97 -23.32 19.40
CA GLU A 166 -6.35 -23.59 19.83
C GLU A 166 -7.14 -22.36 20.31
N LYS A 167 -6.56 -21.16 20.20
CA LYS A 167 -7.26 -19.91 20.42
C LYS A 167 -7.86 -19.43 19.12
N VAL A 168 -9.14 -19.04 19.17
CA VAL A 168 -9.83 -18.40 18.06
C VAL A 168 -9.47 -16.92 17.98
N TYR A 169 -9.13 -16.47 16.78
CA TYR A 169 -8.88 -15.08 16.42
C TYR A 169 -9.83 -14.67 15.29
N GLU A 170 -10.26 -13.40 15.26
CA GLU A 170 -10.90 -12.83 14.06
C GLU A 170 -9.79 -12.38 13.10
N ALA A 171 -9.77 -12.95 11.89
CA ALA A 171 -8.93 -12.49 10.78
C ALA A 171 -9.73 -11.57 9.86
N LYS A 172 -9.10 -10.49 9.42
CA LYS A 172 -9.64 -9.52 8.46
C LYS A 172 -8.72 -9.44 7.24
N ILE A 173 -9.24 -9.72 6.06
CA ILE A 173 -8.47 -9.67 4.81
C ILE A 173 -9.10 -8.64 3.88
N SER A 174 -8.32 -7.67 3.42
CA SER A 174 -8.74 -6.62 2.48
C SER A 174 -7.87 -6.65 1.24
N ALA A 175 -8.47 -6.48 0.06
CA ALA A 175 -7.75 -6.20 -1.17
C ALA A 175 -7.33 -4.71 -1.19
N ILE A 176 -6.07 -4.48 -1.50
CA ILE A 176 -5.43 -3.17 -1.46
C ILE A 176 -5.02 -2.76 -2.87
N SER A 177 -5.40 -1.55 -3.24
CA SER A 177 -4.99 -0.91 -4.50
C SER A 177 -3.74 -0.07 -4.28
N ALA A 178 -2.97 0.12 -5.35
CA ALA A 178 -1.99 1.20 -5.44
C ALA A 178 -2.65 2.56 -5.16
N VAL A 179 -1.84 3.48 -4.64
CA VAL A 179 -2.28 4.85 -4.32
C VAL A 179 -2.84 5.50 -5.59
N ASN A 180 -4.01 6.13 -5.46
CA ASN A 180 -4.70 6.82 -6.57
C ASN A 180 -5.08 5.91 -7.76
N LYS A 181 -5.41 4.62 -7.55
CA LYS A 181 -5.92 3.71 -8.61
C LYS A 181 -7.34 3.17 -8.37
N GLU A 182 -7.62 2.53 -7.24
CA GLU A 182 -8.94 2.09 -6.78
C GLU A 182 -9.12 2.33 -5.28
N LEU A 183 -10.36 2.28 -4.77
CA LEU A 183 -10.59 2.22 -3.32
C LEU A 183 -10.38 0.80 -2.80
N ASN A 184 -9.68 0.65 -1.68
CA ASN A 184 -9.51 -0.64 -0.99
C ASN A 184 -10.86 -1.31 -0.71
N SER A 185 -10.87 -2.64 -0.73
CA SER A 185 -12.09 -3.41 -0.48
C SER A 185 -12.59 -3.23 0.97
N VAL A 186 -13.84 -3.64 1.23
CA VAL A 186 -14.22 -3.95 2.61
C VAL A 186 -13.45 -5.21 3.05
N ALA A 187 -13.07 -5.29 4.32
CA ALA A 187 -12.45 -6.48 4.86
C ALA A 187 -13.45 -7.65 4.91
N THR A 188 -13.03 -8.82 4.43
CA THR A 188 -13.70 -10.09 4.72
C THR A 188 -13.23 -10.59 6.08
N LYS A 189 -14.18 -10.98 6.92
CA LYS A 189 -13.95 -11.49 8.27
C LYS A 189 -14.10 -13.00 8.29
N ILE A 190 -13.19 -13.69 8.95
CA ILE A 190 -13.23 -15.14 9.14
C ILE A 190 -12.57 -15.51 10.46
N ASP A 191 -13.06 -16.57 11.11
CA ASP A 191 -12.38 -17.13 12.27
C ASP A 191 -11.08 -17.81 11.83
N TYR A 192 -10.00 -17.52 12.53
CA TYR A 192 -8.70 -18.12 12.36
C TYR A 192 -8.29 -18.81 13.65
N ILE A 193 -7.93 -20.08 13.53
CA ILE A 193 -7.45 -20.90 14.63
C ILE A 193 -6.13 -21.51 14.17
N LEU A 194 -5.15 -21.58 15.05
CA LEU A 194 -3.93 -22.34 14.78
C LEU A 194 -4.07 -23.68 15.51
N HIS A 195 -4.16 -24.78 14.78
CA HIS A 195 -4.20 -26.13 15.33
C HIS A 195 -2.81 -26.76 15.39
N TYR A 196 -2.66 -27.75 16.25
CA TYR A 196 -1.47 -28.59 16.29
C TYR A 196 -1.29 -29.41 15.00
N ARG A 197 -0.07 -29.48 14.48
CA ARG A 197 0.28 -30.29 13.28
C ARG A 197 1.14 -31.51 13.60
N PHE A 198 0.63 -32.42 14.43
CA PHE A 198 1.19 -33.77 14.51
C PHE A 198 0.08 -34.79 14.32
N VAL A 199 0.18 -35.54 13.23
CA VAL A 199 -0.87 -36.47 12.79
C VAL A 199 -0.82 -37.78 13.57
N GLN A 200 0.36 -38.18 14.09
CA GLN A 200 0.54 -39.38 14.90
C GLN A 200 1.87 -39.39 15.68
N ALA A 201 1.92 -40.16 16.77
CA ALA A 201 3.15 -40.51 17.46
C ALA A 201 4.00 -41.49 16.63
N PRO A 202 5.34 -41.45 16.75
CA PRO A 202 6.21 -42.40 16.05
C PRO A 202 5.95 -43.84 16.53
N VAL A 203 5.93 -44.80 15.61
CA VAL A 203 5.87 -46.23 15.97
C VAL A 203 7.28 -46.73 16.23
N LEU A 204 7.56 -47.17 17.46
CA LEU A 204 8.92 -47.54 17.87
C LEU A 204 9.15 -49.05 17.80
N SER A 205 10.36 -49.44 17.41
CA SER A 205 10.89 -50.79 17.59
C SER A 205 12.27 -50.74 18.24
N LEU A 206 12.58 -51.73 19.07
CA LEU A 206 13.84 -51.86 19.79
C LEU A 206 14.52 -53.19 19.41
N GLU A 207 15.75 -53.12 18.91
CA GLU A 207 16.61 -54.27 18.65
C GLU A 207 17.97 -54.05 19.32
N GLY A 208 18.28 -54.84 20.36
CA GLY A 208 19.46 -54.61 21.19
C GLY A 208 19.40 -53.24 21.88
N SER A 209 20.34 -52.36 21.56
CA SER A 209 20.38 -50.96 22.05
C SER A 209 19.84 -49.95 21.04
N VAL A 210 19.41 -50.39 19.85
CA VAL A 210 19.01 -49.49 18.76
C VAL A 210 17.49 -49.38 18.74
N ILE A 211 17.00 -48.14 18.89
CA ILE A 211 15.60 -47.79 18.64
C ILE A 211 15.49 -47.29 17.19
N THR A 212 14.45 -47.73 16.49
CA THR A 212 14.09 -47.25 15.15
C THR A 212 12.62 -46.82 15.09
N TRP A 213 12.30 -45.90 14.19
CA TRP A 213 10.93 -45.45 13.91
C TRP A 213 10.77 -45.01 12.45
N GLU A 214 9.52 -44.89 12.01
CA GLU A 214 9.20 -44.33 10.68
C GLU A 214 9.13 -42.79 10.71
N ALA A 215 9.30 -42.18 9.54
CA ALA A 215 9.15 -40.74 9.37
C ALA A 215 7.74 -40.31 9.78
N VAL A 216 7.63 -39.33 10.68
CA VAL A 216 6.35 -38.74 11.11
C VAL A 216 6.09 -37.53 10.23
N GLU A 217 4.89 -37.43 9.67
CA GLU A 217 4.49 -36.29 8.85
C GLU A 217 4.71 -34.98 9.62
N CYS A 218 5.20 -33.95 8.92
CA CYS A 218 5.57 -32.67 9.49
C CYS A 218 6.75 -32.69 10.48
N ALA A 219 7.38 -33.81 10.82
CA ALA A 219 8.56 -33.84 11.69
C ALA A 219 9.86 -33.48 10.93
N THR A 220 10.70 -32.62 11.49
CA THR A 220 12.04 -32.30 10.97
C THR A 220 13.16 -32.95 11.78
N SER A 221 12.85 -33.36 13.01
CA SER A 221 13.75 -34.06 13.94
C SER A 221 12.93 -34.78 15.01
N TYR A 222 13.61 -35.41 15.96
CA TYR A 222 13.01 -36.18 17.05
C TYR A 222 13.73 -35.86 18.35
N LEU A 223 12.96 -35.61 19.42
CA LEU A 223 13.48 -35.48 20.77
C LEU A 223 13.41 -36.86 21.45
N VAL A 224 14.57 -37.38 21.84
CA VAL A 224 14.70 -38.64 22.57
C VAL A 224 15.06 -38.33 24.01
N VAL A 225 14.22 -38.77 24.95
CA VAL A 225 14.46 -38.60 26.39
C VAL A 225 14.71 -39.96 27.04
N VAL A 226 15.83 -40.07 27.75
CA VAL A 226 16.22 -41.24 28.56
C VAL A 226 16.80 -40.73 29.87
N ASP A 227 16.31 -41.21 31.01
CA ASP A 227 16.82 -40.83 32.34
C ASP A 227 16.88 -39.29 32.53
N ASP A 228 15.78 -38.61 32.17
CA ASP A 228 15.65 -37.13 32.16
C ASP A 228 16.63 -36.38 31.24
N VAL A 229 17.43 -37.09 30.42
CA VAL A 229 18.33 -36.49 29.43
C VAL A 229 17.68 -36.47 28.06
N GLU A 230 17.45 -35.27 27.54
CA GLU A 230 16.91 -35.04 26.19
C GLU A 230 18.02 -34.89 25.15
N VAL A 231 17.83 -35.50 23.98
CA VAL A 231 18.69 -35.38 22.80
C VAL A 231 17.82 -35.20 21.57
N GLU A 232 18.12 -34.17 20.77
CA GLU A 232 17.55 -34.01 19.43
C GLU A 232 18.35 -34.82 18.39
N VAL A 233 17.65 -35.60 17.55
CA VAL A 233 18.22 -36.34 16.42
C VAL A 233 17.46 -36.08 15.12
N LYS A 234 18.16 -36.05 13.99
CA LYS A 234 17.56 -35.91 12.64
C LYS A 234 17.46 -37.24 11.89
N THR A 235 17.90 -38.32 12.52
CA THR A 235 17.85 -39.69 11.99
C THR A 235 16.57 -40.38 12.43
N LEU A 236 16.26 -41.49 11.77
CA LEU A 236 15.12 -42.38 12.10
C LEU A 236 15.51 -43.52 13.05
N SER A 237 16.66 -43.37 13.70
CA SER A 237 17.20 -44.33 14.65
C SER A 237 18.16 -43.68 15.62
N ILE A 238 18.33 -44.31 16.78
CA ILE A 238 19.31 -43.95 17.80
C ILE A 238 19.82 -45.21 18.50
N ASP A 239 21.14 -45.34 18.62
CA ASP A 239 21.76 -46.37 19.46
C ASP A 239 21.97 -45.80 20.87
N LEU A 240 21.22 -46.33 21.83
CA LEU A 240 21.25 -45.88 23.22
C LEU A 240 22.56 -46.19 23.92
N ALA A 241 23.23 -47.30 23.57
CA ALA A 241 24.52 -47.64 24.17
C ALA A 241 25.61 -46.66 23.73
N VAL A 242 25.55 -46.20 22.47
CA VAL A 242 26.46 -45.21 21.92
C VAL A 242 26.14 -43.81 22.44
N LYS A 243 24.87 -43.42 22.47
CA LYS A 243 24.48 -42.05 22.84
C LYS A 243 24.53 -41.82 24.35
N PHE A 244 24.19 -42.84 25.14
CA PHE A 244 24.16 -42.77 26.60
C PHE A 244 25.09 -43.83 27.23
N PRO A 245 26.41 -43.74 26.99
CA PRO A 245 27.37 -44.78 27.41
C PRO A 245 27.46 -44.92 28.93
N LYS A 246 27.12 -43.87 29.67
CA LYS A 246 27.18 -43.79 31.14
C LYS A 246 25.93 -44.31 31.86
N LEU A 247 24.89 -44.75 31.13
CA LEU A 247 23.75 -45.41 31.77
C LEU A 247 24.25 -46.62 32.56
N LYS A 248 23.74 -46.81 33.76
CA LYS A 248 24.02 -48.00 34.56
C LYS A 248 23.15 -49.14 34.06
N ASP A 249 23.43 -50.34 34.52
CA ASP A 249 22.51 -51.46 34.31
C ASP A 249 21.19 -51.16 35.02
N GLY A 250 20.08 -51.40 34.33
CA GLY A 250 18.76 -50.99 34.78
C GLY A 250 17.74 -50.92 33.67
N GLU A 251 16.51 -50.59 34.08
CA GLU A 251 15.37 -50.38 33.21
C GLU A 251 15.12 -48.88 33.06
N TYR A 252 14.93 -48.43 31.82
CA TYR A 252 14.74 -47.04 31.46
C TYR A 252 13.49 -46.87 30.63
N GLU A 253 12.65 -45.90 30.99
CA GLU A 253 11.63 -45.39 30.08
C GLU A 253 12.31 -44.52 29.03
N VAL A 254 12.09 -44.85 27.76
CA VAL A 254 12.59 -44.08 26.63
C VAL A 254 11.41 -43.47 25.90
N THR A 255 11.45 -42.17 25.71
CA THR A 255 10.42 -41.46 24.95
C THR A 255 11.02 -40.89 23.68
N VAL A 256 10.28 -40.98 22.58
CA VAL A 256 10.64 -40.40 21.29
C VAL A 256 9.49 -39.53 20.84
N THR A 257 9.77 -38.24 20.65
CA THR A 257 8.76 -37.24 20.28
C THR A 257 9.10 -36.64 18.94
N ALA A 258 8.19 -36.73 17.97
CA ALA A 258 8.34 -36.07 16.69
C ALA A 258 8.38 -34.54 16.88
N TYR A 259 9.35 -33.87 16.25
CA TYR A 259 9.66 -32.46 16.50
C TYR A 259 9.81 -31.68 15.19
N ASN A 260 9.23 -30.48 15.14
CA ASN A 260 9.43 -29.52 14.06
C ASN A 260 9.34 -28.08 14.59
N PRO A 261 10.48 -27.36 14.69
CA PRO A 261 10.55 -26.07 15.35
C PRO A 261 9.69 -24.98 14.68
N ALA A 262 9.20 -25.21 13.47
CA ALA A 262 8.29 -24.32 12.75
C ALA A 262 6.81 -24.52 13.09
N PHE A 263 6.47 -25.43 14.01
CA PHE A 263 5.10 -25.63 14.49
C PHE A 263 5.02 -25.48 16.01
N VAL A 264 3.88 -24.97 16.50
CA VAL A 264 3.57 -24.92 17.94
C VAL A 264 2.87 -26.22 18.32
N TYR A 265 3.30 -26.83 19.43
CA TYR A 265 3.12 -28.26 19.71
C TYR A 265 2.03 -28.60 20.71
N ASN A 266 1.35 -29.71 20.44
CA ASN A 266 0.86 -30.61 21.47
C ASN A 266 1.75 -31.85 21.37
N LEU A 267 2.79 -31.90 22.21
CA LEU A 267 3.78 -32.99 22.19
C LEU A 267 3.16 -34.32 22.59
N ASP A 268 2.02 -34.33 23.30
CA ASP A 268 1.42 -35.57 23.79
C ASP A 268 0.97 -36.48 22.63
N ASN A 269 0.46 -35.91 21.54
CA ASN A 269 0.07 -36.66 20.35
C ASN A 269 1.26 -37.07 19.47
N ALA A 270 2.43 -36.48 19.69
CA ALA A 270 3.65 -36.70 18.92
C ALA A 270 4.65 -37.63 19.64
N LYS A 271 4.31 -38.09 20.85
CA LYS A 271 5.19 -38.83 21.75
C LYS A 271 4.85 -40.31 21.76
N ALA A 272 5.87 -41.14 21.61
CA ALA A 272 5.80 -42.57 21.89
C ALA A 272 6.78 -42.94 23.00
N THR A 273 6.47 -44.04 23.69
CA THR A 273 7.24 -44.54 24.83
C THR A 273 7.53 -46.02 24.66
N LEU A 274 8.73 -46.45 25.04
CA LEU A 274 9.07 -47.87 25.22
C LEU A 274 10.00 -48.06 26.43
N THR A 275 10.18 -49.31 26.82
CA THR A 275 11.13 -49.70 27.87
C THR A 275 12.43 -50.21 27.27
N TYR A 276 13.57 -49.66 27.70
CA TYR A 276 14.91 -50.15 27.38
C TYR A 276 15.57 -50.75 28.63
N VAL A 277 16.06 -51.98 28.53
CA VAL A 277 16.80 -52.66 29.59
C VAL A 277 18.28 -52.70 29.23
N LYS A 278 19.10 -51.95 29.97
CA LYS A 278 20.55 -52.02 29.84
C LYS A 278 21.09 -53.11 30.76
N GLN A 279 21.83 -54.05 30.19
CA GLN A 279 22.59 -55.06 30.93
C GLN A 279 23.99 -55.15 30.33
N THR A 280 25.00 -55.13 31.20
CA THR A 280 26.36 -55.43 30.79
C THR A 280 26.46 -56.94 30.63
N VAL A 281 26.81 -57.41 29.42
CA VAL A 281 27.10 -58.84 29.22
C VAL A 281 28.43 -59.11 29.91
N GLU A 282 28.40 -59.90 30.98
CA GLU A 282 29.61 -60.43 31.65
C GLU A 282 30.46 -61.31 30.72
#